data_AF-A0A382WH61-F1
#
_entry.id   AF-A0A382WH61-F1
#
_cell.length_a   1.000
_cell.length_b   1.000
_cell.length_c   1.000
_cell.angle_alpha   90.00
_cell.angle_beta   90.00
_cell.angle_gamma   90.00
#
_symmetry.space_group_name_H-M   'P 1'
#
loop_
_entity.id
_entity.type
_entity.pdbx_description
1 polymer ?
#
loop_
_entity_poly.entity_id
_entity_poly.type
_entity_poly.pdbx_seq_one_letter_code
_entity_poly.pdbx_strand_id
1 'polypeptide(L)'
;MTNKGRFAVDIKGFRTQCLEIGIPRLIGELKGNVFDLPEAKNCWVEISQHGDIIHVKVSDDGNGFQRKEEIYTLFADSKKRDDPTLRGRFNLAEKQFLAVCEDAYVKTNNSHFIFGKGQWEEKRLS
;
A
#
# COMPACT_ATOMS: atom_id res chain seq x y z
N MET A 1 -5.03 3.83 25.29
CA MET A 1 -4.18 5.04 25.37
C MET A 1 -3.78 5.41 23.96
N THR A 2 -4.21 6.56 23.45
CA THR A 2 -3.73 7.07 22.16
C THR A 2 -2.28 7.48 22.34
N ASN A 3 -1.36 6.76 21.69
CA ASN A 3 0.05 7.08 21.69
C ASN A 3 0.20 8.44 20.96
N LYS A 4 0.28 9.56 21.70
CA LYS A 4 0.50 10.87 21.11
C LYS A 4 1.93 10.91 20.58
N GLY A 5 2.09 10.56 19.32
CA GLY A 5 3.36 10.63 18.62
C GLY A 5 3.92 12.06 18.60
N ARG A 6 5.23 12.18 18.35
CA ARG A 6 5.92 13.48 18.24
C ARG A 6 5.39 14.34 17.08
N PHE A 7 4.81 13.71 16.06
CA PHE A 7 4.28 14.35 14.86
C PHE A 7 2.90 13.77 14.51
N ALA A 8 2.05 14.61 13.93
CA ALA A 8 0.80 14.20 13.27
C ALA A 8 1.00 14.23 11.75
N VAL A 9 0.29 13.35 11.03
CA VAL A 9 0.31 13.32 9.56
C VAL A 9 -0.95 13.99 9.04
N ASP A 10 -0.80 15.05 8.23
CA ASP A 10 -1.90 15.59 7.44
C ASP A 10 -2.10 14.74 6.18
N ILE A 11 -3.21 14.01 6.14
CA ILE A 11 -3.56 13.10 5.05
C ILE A 11 -3.79 13.86 3.73
N LYS A 12 -4.30 15.10 3.77
CA LYS A 12 -4.50 15.91 2.56
C LYS A 12 -3.15 16.34 1.96
N GLY A 13 -2.28 16.90 2.80
CA GLY A 13 -0.91 17.24 2.39
C GLY A 13 -0.14 16.03 1.86
N PHE A 14 -0.27 14.88 2.53
CA PHE A 14 0.35 13.63 2.08
C PHE A 14 -0.18 13.17 0.71
N ARG A 15 -1.50 13.23 0.49
CA ARG A 15 -2.12 12.94 -0.83
C ARG A 15 -1.56 13.85 -1.92
N THR A 16 -1.50 15.16 -1.69
CA THR A 16 -0.96 16.12 -2.66
C THR A 16 0.47 15.79 -3.05
N GLN A 17 1.32 15.49 -2.06
CA GLN A 17 2.70 15.08 -2.31
C GLN A 17 2.77 13.78 -3.13
N CYS A 18 1.89 12.81 -2.87
CA CYS A 18 1.85 11.57 -3.66
C CYS A 18 1.38 11.80 -5.10
N LEU A 19 0.45 12.73 -5.34
CA LEU A 19 0.02 13.09 -6.68
C LEU A 19 1.15 13.70 -7.53
N GLU A 20 2.06 14.47 -6.91
CA GLU A 20 3.25 15.03 -7.58
C GLU A 20 4.25 13.96 -8.03
N ILE A 21 4.29 12.79 -7.38
CA ILE A 21 5.11 11.64 -7.80
C ILE A 21 4.61 11.07 -9.14
N GLY A 22 3.30 11.19 -9.40
CA GLY A 22 2.63 10.70 -10.59
C GLY A 22 2.14 9.24 -10.46
N ILE A 23 0.88 9.01 -10.86
CA ILE A 23 0.21 7.71 -10.77
C ILE A 23 1.01 6.57 -11.42
N PRO A 24 1.58 6.72 -12.65
CA PRO A 24 2.35 5.64 -13.27
C PRO A 24 3.56 5.20 -12.44
N ARG A 25 4.22 6.16 -11.78
CA ARG A 25 5.37 5.86 -10.92
C ARG A 25 4.92 5.13 -9.66
N LEU A 26 3.84 5.56 -9.01
CA LEU A 26 3.30 4.87 -7.84
C LEU A 26 2.93 3.41 -8.15
N ILE A 27 2.33 3.13 -9.31
CA ILE A 27 2.06 1.75 -9.76
C ILE A 27 3.38 0.99 -10.00
N GLY A 28 4.39 1.65 -10.57
CA GLY A 28 5.72 1.08 -10.76
C GLY A 28 6.40 0.68 -9.44
N GLU A 29 6.26 1.50 -8.39
CA GLU A 29 6.79 1.20 -7.05
C GLU A 29 6.08 -0.01 -6.41
N LEU A 30 4.76 -0.17 -6.59
CA LEU A 30 4.04 -1.37 -6.14
C LEU A 30 4.61 -2.63 -6.77
N LYS A 31 4.81 -2.61 -8.09
CA LYS A 31 5.40 -3.73 -8.83
C LYS A 31 6.83 -4.01 -8.36
N GLY A 32 7.63 -2.97 -8.13
CA GLY A 32 8.99 -3.11 -7.60
C GLY A 32 9.01 -3.79 -6.24
N ASN A 33 8.09 -3.41 -5.35
CA ASN A 33 7.98 -3.99 -4.02
C ASN A 33 7.72 -5.50 -4.03
N VAL A 34 6.93 -5.99 -4.99
CA VAL A 34 6.67 -7.43 -5.20
C VAL A 34 7.95 -8.16 -5.59
N PHE A 35 8.65 -7.70 -6.64
CA PHE A 35 9.83 -8.42 -7.17
C PHE A 35 11.10 -8.33 -6.31
N ASP A 36 11.12 -7.42 -5.34
CA ASP A 36 12.16 -7.39 -4.30
C ASP A 36 12.01 -8.52 -3.27
N LEU A 37 10.89 -9.26 -3.25
CA LEU A 37 10.68 -10.37 -2.33
C LEU A 37 10.97 -11.70 -3.05
N PRO A 38 11.85 -12.56 -2.50
CA PRO A 38 12.23 -13.82 -3.16
C PRO A 38 11.07 -14.81 -3.29
N GLU A 39 10.03 -14.70 -2.47
CA GLU A 39 8.84 -15.55 -2.51
C GLU A 39 7.87 -15.22 -3.66
N ALA A 40 7.88 -14.00 -4.19
CA ALA A 40 6.93 -13.57 -5.22
C ALA A 40 7.53 -13.80 -6.61
N LYS A 41 6.81 -14.53 -7.46
CA LYS A 41 7.24 -14.87 -8.83
C LYS A 41 6.46 -14.08 -9.87
N ASN A 42 5.23 -13.73 -9.55
CA ASN A 42 4.30 -13.11 -10.48
C ASN A 42 3.68 -11.86 -9.86
N CYS A 43 3.55 -10.83 -10.69
CA CYS A 43 2.85 -9.60 -10.37
C CYS A 43 1.91 -9.28 -11.54
N TRP A 44 0.62 -9.13 -11.25
CA TRP A 44 -0.40 -8.76 -12.22
C TRP A 44 -0.86 -7.33 -11.95
N VAL A 45 -0.84 -6.52 -13.00
CA VAL A 45 -1.35 -5.15 -12.98
C VAL A 45 -2.46 -5.07 -14.01
N GLU A 46 -3.68 -4.86 -13.54
CA GLU A 46 -4.88 -4.66 -14.35
C GLU A 46 -5.31 -3.19 -14.22
N ILE A 47 -5.44 -2.49 -15.34
CA ILE A 47 -5.92 -1.11 -15.38
C ILE A 47 -7.16 -1.07 -16.28
N SER A 48 -8.29 -0.62 -15.74
CA SER A 48 -9.52 -0.41 -16.50
C SER A 48 -10.10 0.97 -16.21
N GLN A 49 -10.89 1.49 -17.14
CA GLN A 49 -11.58 2.76 -17.00
C GLN A 49 -13.09 2.52 -17.12
N HIS A 50 -13.85 3.06 -16.17
CA HIS A 50 -15.31 3.01 -16.14
C HIS A 50 -15.83 4.44 -15.94
N GLY A 51 -16.16 5.12 -17.06
CA GLY A 51 -16.47 6.54 -17.05
C GLY A 51 -15.25 7.36 -16.62
N ASP A 52 -15.42 8.21 -15.61
CA ASP A 52 -14.34 9.05 -15.06
C ASP A 52 -13.50 8.33 -13.98
N ILE A 53 -13.82 7.07 -13.67
CA ILE A 53 -13.12 6.30 -12.64
C ILE A 53 -12.10 5.37 -13.30
N ILE A 54 -10.85 5.48 -12.84
CA ILE A 54 -9.78 4.54 -13.18
C ILE A 54 -9.69 3.50 -12.07
N HIS A 55 -9.86 2.23 -12.44
CA HIS A 55 -9.65 1.10 -11.56
C HIS A 55 -8.26 0.53 -11.83
N VAL A 56 -7.47 0.40 -10.76
CA VAL A 56 -6.17 -0.24 -10.79
C VAL A 56 -6.19 -1.37 -9.79
N LYS A 57 -5.90 -2.58 -10.26
CA LYS A 57 -5.75 -3.76 -9.42
C LYS A 57 -4.33 -4.28 -9.59
N VAL A 58 -3.63 -4.36 -8.45
CA VAL A 58 -2.32 -5.00 -8.36
C VAL A 58 -2.49 -6.27 -7.53
N SER A 59 -1.94 -7.38 -8.01
CA SER A 59 -2.00 -8.67 -7.30
C SER A 59 -0.67 -9.40 -7.48
N ASP A 60 -0.29 -10.19 -6.49
CA ASP A 60 0.94 -10.99 -6.51
C ASP A 60 0.70 -12.36 -5.86
N ASP A 61 1.65 -13.27 -6.06
CA ASP A 61 1.67 -14.61 -5.47
C ASP A 61 2.60 -14.74 -4.26
N GLY A 62 2.98 -13.62 -3.65
CA GLY A 62 3.78 -13.58 -2.44
C GLY A 62 3.00 -13.94 -1.17
N ASN A 63 3.72 -14.03 -0.05
CA ASN A 63 3.18 -14.42 1.26
C ASN A 63 2.25 -13.36 1.91
N GLY A 64 2.10 -12.19 1.28
CA GLY A 64 1.34 -11.07 1.82
C GLY A 64 1.94 -10.46 3.10
N PHE A 65 1.13 -9.62 3.76
CA PHE A 65 1.51 -8.93 4.99
C PHE A 65 1.48 -9.89 6.19
N GLN A 66 2.54 -9.90 7.00
CA GLN A 66 2.61 -10.74 8.21
C GLN A 66 1.89 -10.10 9.39
N ARG A 67 2.01 -8.77 9.49
CA ARG A 67 1.34 -7.96 10.51
C ARG A 67 0.37 -7.03 9.81
N LYS A 68 -0.85 -7.00 10.31
CA LYS A 68 -1.89 -6.14 9.73
C LYS A 68 -1.55 -4.66 9.80
N GLU A 69 -0.77 -4.25 10.80
CA GLU A 69 -0.32 -2.88 11.01
C GLU A 69 0.51 -2.37 9.83
N GLU A 70 1.20 -3.27 9.11
CA GLU A 70 2.01 -2.94 7.94
C GLU A 70 1.17 -2.41 6.78
N ILE A 71 -0.14 -2.59 6.80
CA ILE A 71 -1.04 -2.16 5.72
C ILE A 71 -1.39 -0.68 5.90
N TYR A 72 -1.65 -0.24 7.13
CA TYR A 72 -2.14 1.12 7.43
C TYR A 72 -1.14 2.02 8.17
N THR A 73 -0.02 1.50 8.67
CA THR A 73 0.97 2.29 9.40
C THR A 73 2.00 2.87 8.44
N LEU A 74 2.02 4.21 8.30
CA LEU A 74 3.07 4.90 7.58
C LEU A 74 4.44 4.66 8.23
N PHE A 75 5.45 4.43 7.39
CA PHE A 75 6.83 4.13 7.82
C PHE A 75 6.96 2.89 8.72
N ALA A 76 6.04 1.93 8.64
CA ALA A 76 6.26 0.62 9.22
C ALA A 76 7.52 -0.03 8.61
N ASP A 77 8.31 -0.68 9.46
CA ASP A 77 9.50 -1.40 9.05
C ASP A 77 9.16 -2.48 8.03
N SER A 78 9.94 -2.52 6.95
CA SER A 78 9.90 -3.61 6.00
C SER A 78 10.77 -4.77 6.48
N LYS A 79 10.39 -6.01 6.14
CA LYS A 79 11.25 -7.20 6.32
C LYS A 79 12.60 -7.06 5.61
N LYS A 80 12.64 -6.24 4.57
CA LYS A 80 13.83 -5.94 3.77
C LYS A 80 14.84 -5.08 4.52
N ARG A 81 14.50 -4.53 5.70
CA ARG A 81 15.35 -3.57 6.42
C ARG A 81 16.73 -4.14 6.75
N ASP A 82 16.82 -5.42 7.08
CA ASP A 82 18.05 -6.07 7.53
C ASP A 82 18.90 -6.65 6.39
N ASP A 83 18.35 -6.75 5.17
CA ASP A 83 19.08 -7.22 3.99
C ASP A 83 19.53 -6.03 3.12
N PRO A 84 20.84 -5.73 3.03
CA PRO A 84 21.35 -4.60 2.26
C PRO A 84 21.16 -4.76 0.74
N THR A 85 20.91 -5.98 0.25
CA THR A 85 20.73 -6.27 -1.18
C THR A 85 19.31 -5.96 -1.67
N LEU A 86 18.35 -5.84 -0.74
CA LEU A 86 16.95 -5.53 -1.03
C LEU A 86 16.71 -4.01 -0.95
N ARG A 87 15.88 -3.50 -1.87
CA ARG A 87 15.43 -2.10 -1.89
C ARG A 87 14.17 -1.91 -1.03
N GLY A 88 13.91 -0.68 -0.60
CA GLY A 88 12.74 -0.33 0.21
C GLY A 88 12.90 -0.69 1.69
N ARG A 89 13.19 0.30 2.53
CA ARG A 89 13.35 0.10 3.99
C ARG A 89 12.04 0.22 4.76
N PHE A 90 11.05 0.86 4.16
CA PHE A 90 9.74 1.10 4.72
C PHE A 90 8.68 0.60 3.76
N ASN A 91 7.59 0.03 4.28
CA ASN A 91 6.42 -0.35 3.49
C ASN A 91 5.62 0.91 3.11
N LEU A 92 6.23 1.87 2.42
CA LEU A 92 5.68 3.21 2.16
C LEU A 92 4.92 3.29 0.84
N ALA A 93 5.41 2.62 -0.22
CA ALA A 93 4.88 2.77 -1.58
C ALA A 93 3.38 2.43 -1.65
N GLU A 94 2.95 1.36 -0.96
CA GLU A 94 1.53 0.99 -0.92
C GLU A 94 0.68 2.11 -0.31
N LYS A 95 1.16 2.77 0.74
CA LYS A 95 0.41 3.87 1.36
C LYS A 95 0.40 5.12 0.49
N GLN A 96 1.47 5.38 -0.27
CA GLN A 96 1.48 6.48 -1.23
C GLN A 96 0.45 6.25 -2.34
N PHE A 97 0.33 5.01 -2.82
CA PHE A 97 -0.71 4.64 -3.77
C PHE A 97 -2.12 4.73 -3.14
N LEU A 98 -2.33 4.15 -1.96
CA LEU A 98 -3.61 4.23 -1.25
C LEU A 98 -4.03 5.68 -0.94
N ALA A 99 -3.07 6.58 -0.69
CA ALA A 99 -3.35 7.99 -0.41
C ALA A 99 -3.94 8.74 -1.61
N VAL A 100 -3.66 8.31 -2.85
CA VAL A 100 -4.20 8.93 -4.07
C VAL A 100 -5.50 8.27 -4.55
N CYS A 101 -5.86 7.10 -4.03
CA CYS A 101 -7.15 6.46 -4.30
C CYS A 101 -8.30 7.24 -3.65
N GLU A 102 -9.47 7.26 -4.29
CA GLU A 102 -10.71 7.73 -3.65
C GLU A 102 -11.25 6.66 -2.69
N ASP A 103 -11.31 5.43 -3.19
CA ASP A 103 -11.57 4.21 -2.44
C ASP A 103 -10.54 3.14 -2.82
N ALA A 104 -10.16 2.31 -1.86
CA ALA A 104 -9.25 1.20 -2.10
C ALA A 104 -9.59 -0.02 -1.25
N TYR A 105 -9.20 -1.18 -1.75
CA TYR A 105 -9.39 -2.46 -1.10
C TYR A 105 -8.07 -3.24 -1.12
N VAL A 106 -7.64 -3.70 0.05
CA VAL A 106 -6.47 -4.56 0.19
C VAL A 106 -6.93 -5.89 0.75
N LYS A 107 -6.64 -6.97 0.01
CA LYS A 107 -6.82 -8.34 0.45
C LYS A 107 -5.45 -8.98 0.65
N THR A 108 -5.24 -9.58 1.81
CA THR A 108 -4.02 -10.33 2.10
C THR A 108 -4.32 -11.46 3.08
N ASN A 109 -3.93 -12.68 2.75
CA ASN A 109 -4.24 -13.86 3.57
C ASN A 109 -5.74 -13.89 3.96
N ASN A 110 -6.05 -13.93 5.26
CA ASN A 110 -7.42 -13.95 5.80
C ASN A 110 -7.94 -12.55 6.19
N SER A 111 -7.25 -11.49 5.77
CA SER A 111 -7.53 -10.12 6.18
C SER A 111 -7.92 -9.25 4.99
N HIS A 112 -8.91 -8.39 5.22
CA HIS A 112 -9.44 -7.47 4.24
C HIS A 112 -9.51 -6.07 4.84
N PHE A 113 -8.98 -5.09 4.11
CA PHE A 113 -9.00 -3.69 4.50
C PHE A 113 -9.69 -2.87 3.43
N ILE A 114 -10.67 -2.08 3.84
CA ILE A 114 -11.35 -1.12 2.99
C ILE A 114 -10.86 0.26 3.42
N PHE A 115 -10.40 1.05 2.45
CA PHE A 115 -9.98 2.43 2.61
C PHE A 115 -10.98 3.30 1.86
N GLY A 116 -11.62 4.25 2.54
CA GLY A 116 -12.58 5.18 1.93
C GLY A 116 -12.69 6.47 2.73
N LYS A 117 -12.87 7.60 2.05
CA LYS A 117 -13.04 8.95 2.66
C LYS A 117 -12.04 9.27 3.79
N GLY A 118 -10.78 8.84 3.66
CA GLY A 118 -9.72 9.10 4.64
C GLY A 118 -9.76 8.23 5.92
N GLN A 119 -10.59 7.18 5.93
CA GLN A 119 -10.63 6.18 7.01
C GLN A 119 -10.35 4.79 6.45
N TRP A 120 -9.96 3.86 7.32
CA TRP A 120 -9.84 2.44 7.00
C TRP A 120 -10.67 1.59 7.96
N GLU A 121 -11.19 0.47 7.45
CA GLU A 121 -11.95 -0.52 8.21
C GLU A 121 -11.37 -1.92 7.94
N GLU A 122 -11.09 -2.69 9.01
CA GLU A 122 -10.72 -4.11 8.92
C GLU A 122 -12.01 -4.95 8.90
N LYS A 123 -12.22 -5.73 7.84
CA LYS A 123 -13.30 -6.73 7.78
C LYS A 123 -12.73 -8.13 7.90
N ARG A 124 -13.20 -8.89 8.90
CA ARG A 124 -12.93 -10.33 9.01
C ARG A 124 -13.97 -11.10 8.24
N LEU A 125 -13.55 -12.09 7.45
CA LEU A 125 -14.49 -13.06 6.88
C LEU A 125 -14.99 -13.96 8.03
N SER A 126 -16.31 -14.11 8.09
CA SER A 126 -17.03 -15.07 8.94
C SER A 126 -16.77 -16.50 8.51
#